data_AF-A0A9P8XR03-F1
#
_entry.id   AF-A0A9P8XR03-F1
#
_cell.length_a   1.000
_cell.length_b   1.000
_cell.length_c   1.000
_cell.angle_alpha   90.00
_cell.angle_beta   90.00
_cell.angle_gamma   90.00
#
_symmetry.space_group_name_H-M   'P 1'
#
loop_
_entity.id
_entity.type
_entity.pdbx_description
1 polymer ?
#
loop_
_entity_poly.entity_id
_entity_poly.type
_entity_poly.pdbx_seq_one_letter_code
_entity_poly.pdbx_strand_id
1 'polypeptide(L)' 'MPEVKDKNSQPIKERDEVWTRIRGGKREGEVEKVVTSDKEAAEENVKHPPKVLFTDQHGHGVAHNPETLQHK' A
#
# COMPACT_ATOMS: atom_id res chain seq x y z
N MET A 1 -12.52 0.60 13.59
CA MET A 1 -11.18 0.15 13.16
C MET A 1 -10.40 1.40 12.76
N PRO A 2 -9.13 1.55 13.15
CA PRO A 2 -8.35 2.73 12.76
C PRO A 2 -8.26 2.81 11.23
N GLU A 3 -8.51 3.99 10.67
CA GLU A 3 -8.39 4.22 9.23
C GLU A 3 -6.92 4.23 8.82
N VAL A 4 -6.57 3.40 7.85
CA VAL A 4 -5.23 3.42 7.23
C VAL A 4 -5.16 4.63 6.31
N LYS A 5 -4.14 5.48 6.53
CA LYS A 5 -3.99 6.75 5.84
C LYS A 5 -2.65 6.81 5.10
N ASP A 6 -2.64 7.59 4.03
CA ASP A 6 -1.43 7.91 3.30
C ASP A 6 -0.59 8.99 4.02
N LYS A 7 0.53 9.38 3.41
CA LYS A 7 1.43 10.42 3.94
C LYS A 7 0.73 11.78 4.15
N ASN A 8 -0.34 12.06 3.40
CA ASN A 8 -1.10 13.30 3.44
C ASN A 8 -2.32 13.20 4.37
N SER A 9 -2.41 12.15 5.21
CA SER A 9 -3.56 11.86 6.08
C SER A 9 -4.86 11.55 5.32
N GLN A 10 -4.78 11.20 4.04
CA GLN A 10 -5.94 10.77 3.26
C GLN A 10 -6.18 9.27 3.49
N PRO A 11 -7.41 8.84 3.83
CA PRO A 11 -7.73 7.41 3.98
C PRO A 11 -7.49 6.65 2.68
N ILE A 12 -6.81 5.51 2.75
CA ILE A 12 -6.56 4.60 1.62
C ILE A 12 -7.61 3.48 1.62
N LYS A 13 -8.19 3.21 0.45
CA LYS A 13 -9.15 2.12 0.22
C LYS A 13 -8.71 1.27 -0.96
N GLU A 14 -9.29 0.07 -1.04
CA GLU A 14 -9.19 -0.75 -2.24
C GLU A 14 -9.72 0.04 -3.46
N ARG A 15 -9.06 -0.15 -4.60
CA ARG A 15 -9.27 0.56 -5.87
C ARG A 15 -8.76 2.00 -5.95
N ASP A 16 -8.16 2.54 -4.90
CA ASP A 16 -7.49 3.85 -4.99
C ASP A 16 -6.17 3.72 -5.77
N GLU A 17 -5.83 4.72 -6.59
CA GLU A 17 -4.49 4.79 -7.18
C GLU A 17 -3.50 5.40 -6.17
N VAL A 18 -2.45 4.65 -5.85
CA VAL A 18 -1.38 5.08 -4.95
C VAL A 18 -0.04 5.07 -5.65
N TRP A 19 0.88 5.91 -5.18
CA TRP A 19 2.25 5.92 -5.67
C TRP A 19 3.26 6.23 -4.56
N THR A 20 4.50 5.85 -4.81
CA THR A 20 5.66 6.26 -4.00
C THR A 20 6.89 6.47 -4.87
N ARG A 21 7.74 7.43 -4.46
CA ARG A 21 8.98 7.74 -5.15
C ARG A 21 10.11 6.83 -4.69
N ILE A 22 10.87 6.30 -5.63
CA ILE A 22 12.13 5.60 -5.37
C ILE A 22 13.29 6.29 -6.08
N ARG A 23 14.53 5.94 -5.75
CA ARG A 23 15.69 6.46 -6.49
C ARG A 23 15.64 5.95 -7.93
N GLY A 24 15.56 6.88 -8.88
CA GLY A 24 15.52 6.55 -10.31
C GLY A 24 14.14 6.16 -10.85
N GLY A 25 13.06 6.31 -10.08
CA GLY A 25 11.72 5.99 -10.56
C GLY A 25 10.61 6.18 -9.54
N LYS A 26 9.49 5.51 -9.79
CA LYS A 26 8.33 5.43 -8.90
C LYS A 26 7.77 4.01 -8.92
N ARG A 27 6.97 3.67 -7.94
CA ARG A 27 6.03 2.55 -7.98
C ARG A 27 4.64 3.13 -7.84
N GLU A 28 3.78 2.85 -8.80
CA GLU A 28 2.39 3.28 -8.80
C GLU A 28 1.49 2.12 -9.21
N GLY A 29 0.32 2.05 -8.61
CA GLY A 29 -0.66 1.02 -8.90
C GLY A 29 -1.97 1.22 -8.14
N GLU A 30 -2.97 0.45 -8.53
CA GLU A 30 -4.27 0.39 -7.86
C GLU A 30 -4.18 -0.48 -6.60
N VAL A 31 -4.72 0.00 -5.48
CA VAL A 31 -4.73 -0.75 -4.22
C VAL A 31 -5.60 -1.99 -4.36
N GLU A 32 -4.99 -3.15 -4.20
CA GLU A 32 -5.65 -4.45 -4.23
C GLU A 32 -6.19 -4.84 -2.85
N LYS A 33 -5.42 -4.56 -1.80
CA LYS A 33 -5.78 -4.92 -0.42
C LYS A 33 -5.07 -4.04 0.61
N VAL A 34 -5.76 -3.74 1.70
CA VAL A 34 -5.19 -3.08 2.88
C VAL A 34 -5.13 -4.09 4.03
N VAL A 35 -3.92 -4.51 4.38
CA VAL A 35 -3.65 -5.46 5.48
C VAL A 35 -3.52 -4.69 6.78
N THR A 36 -4.35 -5.01 7.77
CA THR A 36 -4.38 -4.29 9.06
C THR A 36 -4.12 -5.18 10.26
N SER A 37 -4.26 -6.49 10.12
CA SER A 37 -4.05 -7.45 11.21
C SER A 37 -2.85 -8.37 10.97
N ASP A 38 -2.27 -8.90 12.05
CA ASP A 38 -1.17 -9.87 11.95
C ASP A 38 -1.61 -11.19 11.26
N LYS A 39 -2.89 -11.55 11.40
CA LYS A 39 -3.47 -12.72 10.73
C LYS A 39 -3.46 -12.55 9.21
N GLU A 40 -4.01 -11.43 8.72
CA GLU A 40 -3.97 -11.09 7.29
C GLU A 40 -2.53 -10.96 6.79
N ALA A 41 -1.64 -10.38 7.60
CA ALA A 41 -0.23 -10.26 7.25
C ALA A 41 0.43 -11.63 7.05
N ALA A 42 0.11 -12.62 7.89
CA ALA A 42 0.58 -13.99 7.73
C ALA A 42 0.01 -14.68 6.48
N GLU A 43 -1.28 -14.48 6.18
CA GLU A 43 -1.95 -15.02 4.98
C GLU A 43 -1.33 -14.45 3.69
N GLU A 44 -1.02 -13.16 3.67
CA GLU A 44 -0.40 -12.46 2.53
C GLU A 44 1.14 -12.52 2.53
N ASN A 45 1.75 -13.24 3.48
CA ASN A 45 3.21 -13.33 3.65
C ASN A 45 3.93 -11.95 3.73
N VAL A 46 3.29 -10.98 4.39
CA VAL A 46 3.84 -9.65 4.67
C VAL A 46 4.14 -9.48 6.16
N LYS A 47 4.99 -8.52 6.50
CA LYS A 47 5.39 -8.22 7.88
C LYS A 47 5.04 -6.78 8.25
N HIS A 48 4.77 -6.57 9.54
CA HIS A 48 4.51 -5.26 10.15
C HIS A 48 3.31 -4.54 9.52
N PRO A 49 2.08 -4.99 9.77
CA PRO A 49 0.90 -4.21 9.42
C PRO A 49 0.90 -2.83 10.11
N PRO A 50 0.29 -1.80 9.51
CA PRO A 50 -0.50 -1.86 8.28
C PRO A 50 0.36 -1.91 7.00
N LYS A 51 -0.14 -2.63 5.98
CA LYS A 51 0.47 -2.72 4.65
C LYS A 51 -0.56 -2.53 3.55
N VAL A 52 -0.17 -1.80 2.50
CA VAL A 52 -0.95 -1.67 1.27
C VAL A 52 -0.33 -2.56 0.21
N LEU A 53 -1.16 -3.41 -0.39
CA LEU A 53 -0.80 -4.32 -1.48
C LEU A 53 -1.31 -3.74 -2.81
N PHE A 54 -0.43 -3.69 -3.80
CA PHE A 54 -0.76 -3.29 -5.18
C PHE A 54 0.26 -3.86 -6.17
N THR A 55 -0.16 -4.05 -7.42
CA THR A 55 0.75 -4.33 -8.54
C THR A 55 1.25 -3.02 -9.16
N ASP A 56 2.57 -2.87 -9.30
CA ASP A 56 3.16 -1.66 -9.88
C ASP A 56 3.04 -1.62 -11.41
N GLN A 57 3.39 -0.47 -12.01
CA GLN A 57 3.33 -0.25 -13.46
C GLN A 57 4.24 -1.18 -14.30
N HIS A 58 5.08 -2.00 -13.67
CA HIS A 58 5.92 -3.00 -14.31
C HIS A 58 5.44 -4.44 -14.08
N GLY A 59 4.31 -4.62 -13.39
CA GLY A 59 3.75 -5.94 -13.09
C GLY A 59 4.34 -6.59 -11.83
N HIS A 60 5.04 -5.85 -10.97
CA HIS A 60 5.56 -6.40 -9.72
C HIS A 60 4.57 -6.20 -8.57
N GLY A 61 4.35 -7.23 -7.77
CA GLY A 61 3.62 -7.11 -6.50
C GLY A 61 4.39 -6.29 -5.46
N VAL A 62 3.73 -5.33 -4.83
CA VAL A 62 4.31 -4.40 -3.85
C VAL A 62 3.53 -4.46 -2.55
N ALA A 63 4.24 -4.60 -1.43
CA ALA A 63 3.69 -4.43 -0.09
C ALA A 63 4.37 -3.24 0.61
N HIS A 64 3.65 -2.11 0.75
CA HIS A 64 4.25 -0.86 1.22
C HIS A 64 3.62 -0.34 2.53
N ASN A 65 4.39 0.44 3.29
CA ASN A 65 3.85 1.19 4.43
C ASN A 65 2.92 2.30 3.90
N PRO A 66 1.64 2.36 4.32
CA PRO A 66 0.69 3.41 3.95
C PRO A 66 1.23 4.84 4.10
N GLU A 67 1.92 5.15 5.20
CA GLU A 67 2.38 6.51 5.54
C GLU A 67 3.49 7.04 4.63
N THR A 68 3.94 6.22 3.69
CA THR A 68 4.96 6.54 2.69
C THR A 68 4.42 6.51 1.26
N LEU A 69 3.13 6.21 1.10
CA LEU A 69 2.38 6.32 -0.13
C LEU A 69 1.69 7.68 -0.20
N GLN A 70 1.29 8.04 -1.40
CA GLN A 70 0.43 9.19 -1.68
C GLN A 70 -0.63 8.75 -2.67
N HIS A 71 -1.85 9.29 -2.54
CA HIS A 71 -2.81 9.22 -3.63
C HIS A 71 -2.26 9.93 -4.88
N LYS A 72 -2.62 9.40 -6.04
CA LYS A 72 -2.26 9.96 -7.35
C LYS A 72 -3.26 11.01 -7.82
#